data_AF-A0A9D2F4R3-F1
#
_entry.id   AF-A0A9D2F4R3-F1
#
_cell.length_a   1.000
_cell.length_b   1.000
_cell.length_c   1.000
_cell.angle_alpha   90.00
_cell.angle_beta   90.00
_cell.angle_gamma   90.00
#
_symmetry.space_group_name_H-M   'P 1'
#
loop_
_entity.id
_entity.type
_entity.pdbx_description
1 polymer ?
#
loop_
_entity_poly.entity_id
_entity_poly.type
_entity_poly.pdbx_seq_one_letter_code
_entity_poly.pdbx_strand_id
1 'polypeptide(L)'
;MGPIRSKSEGILLGMFAVTLAFYLMIFATAFSELPLQISHGHQLLLLTFHFFPMFLLQLLLCLRAKWYMKLLLPLALLAIPGFIFLQIADWAAMGWVFYLIWCIAPVSGAALAWGVWGILQIIKKCRNDQKKSRIF
;
A
#
# COMPACT_ATOMS: atom_id res chain seq x y z
N MET A 1 4.46 23.14 -12.74
CA MET A 1 4.77 22.05 -11.79
C MET A 1 6.21 22.20 -11.32
N GLY A 2 6.48 22.34 -10.02
CA GLY A 2 7.82 22.66 -9.51
C GLY A 2 8.79 21.45 -9.51
N PRO A 3 10.08 21.65 -9.85
CA PRO A 3 11.10 20.59 -10.00
C PRO A 3 11.45 19.83 -8.70
N ILE A 4 11.02 20.33 -7.53
CA ILE A 4 11.28 19.71 -6.22
C ILE A 4 10.32 18.54 -5.97
N ARG A 5 9.10 18.60 -6.50
CA ARG A 5 8.05 17.60 -6.27
C ARG A 5 8.32 16.28 -7.01
N SER A 6 8.97 16.35 -8.18
CA SER A 6 9.32 15.16 -8.97
C SER A 6 10.44 14.32 -8.34
N LYS A 7 11.41 14.94 -7.64
CA LYS A 7 12.45 14.20 -6.90
C LYS A 7 11.86 13.39 -5.75
N SER A 8 11.00 14.00 -4.93
CA SER A 8 10.35 13.29 -3.82
C SER A 8 9.44 12.15 -4.29
N GLU A 9 8.71 12.36 -5.40
CA GLU A 9 7.89 11.32 -6.01
C GLU A 9 8.73 10.16 -6.57
N GLY A 10 9.90 10.45 -7.16
CA GLY A 10 10.85 9.43 -7.61
C GLY A 10 11.48 8.63 -6.47
N ILE A 11 11.82 9.28 -5.37
CA ILE A 11 12.32 8.59 -4.16
C ILE A 11 11.23 7.67 -3.58
N LEU A 12 9.99 8.15 -3.52
CA LEU A 12 8.86 7.37 -3.01
C LEU A 12 8.56 6.14 -3.89
N LEU A 13 8.64 6.30 -5.22
CA LEU A 13 8.54 5.21 -6.18
C LEU A 13 9.70 4.20 -6.00
N GLY A 14 10.92 4.69 -5.80
CA GLY A 14 12.08 3.85 -5.52
C GLY A 14 11.91 3.04 -4.24
N MET A 15 11.47 3.67 -3.15
CA MET A 15 11.17 2.98 -1.89
C MET A 15 10.05 1.95 -2.06
N PHE A 16 9.00 2.27 -2.81
CA PHE A 16 7.94 1.33 -3.16
C PHE A 16 8.50 0.13 -3.92
N ALA A 17 9.31 0.35 -4.95
CA ALA A 17 9.89 -0.73 -5.75
C ALA A 17 10.79 -1.63 -4.90
N VAL A 18 11.60 -1.06 -4.01
CA VAL A 18 12.47 -1.81 -3.10
C VAL A 18 11.64 -2.63 -2.11
N THR A 19 10.67 -2.02 -1.43
CA THR A 19 9.80 -2.74 -0.48
C THR A 19 8.95 -3.81 -1.15
N LEU A 20 8.47 -3.56 -2.37
CA LEU A 20 7.77 -4.57 -3.18
C LEU A 20 8.70 -5.72 -3.58
N ALA A 21 9.93 -5.44 -4.01
CA ALA A 21 10.90 -6.47 -4.37
C ALA A 21 11.26 -7.35 -3.16
N PHE A 22 11.48 -6.75 -1.99
CA PHE A 22 11.67 -7.49 -0.73
C PHE A 22 10.45 -8.34 -0.38
N TYR A 23 9.24 -7.81 -0.54
CA TYR A 23 8.02 -8.57 -0.30
C TYR A 23 7.91 -9.78 -1.25
N LEU A 24 8.16 -9.59 -2.55
CA LEU A 24 8.14 -10.68 -3.53
C LEU A 24 9.22 -11.72 -3.25
N MET A 25 10.39 -11.29 -2.78
CA MET A 25 11.46 -12.19 -2.37
C MET A 25 11.04 -13.02 -1.15
N ILE A 26 10.51 -12.40 -0.09
CA ILE A 26 9.99 -13.07 1.10
C ILE A 26 8.86 -14.04 0.73
N PHE A 27 7.99 -13.64 -0.19
CA PHE A 27 6.93 -14.49 -0.71
C PHE A 27 7.52 -15.69 -1.45
N ALA A 28 8.41 -15.48 -2.41
CA ALA A 28 9.04 -16.56 -3.16
C ALA A 28 9.79 -17.54 -2.24
N THR A 29 10.53 -17.05 -1.24
CA THR A 29 11.24 -17.92 -0.29
C THR A 29 10.29 -18.69 0.62
N ALA A 30 9.17 -18.09 1.04
CA ALA A 30 8.15 -18.79 1.82
C ALA A 30 7.46 -19.91 1.03
N PHE A 31 7.33 -19.77 -0.29
CA PHE A 31 6.69 -20.78 -1.16
C PHE A 31 7.69 -21.79 -1.77
N SER A 32 9.00 -21.48 -1.83
CA SER A 32 10.03 -22.43 -2.27
C SER A 32 10.41 -23.45 -1.21
N GLU A 33 10.28 -23.09 0.08
CA GLU A 33 10.67 -23.90 1.24
C GLU A 33 9.51 -24.75 1.78
N LEU A 34 8.94 -25.66 0.97
CA LEU A 34 8.08 -26.74 1.48
C LEU A 34 8.96 -27.95 1.82
N PRO A 35 9.06 -28.37 3.11
CA PRO A 35 7.91 -28.74 3.92
C PRO A 35 7.73 -27.94 5.24
N LEU A 36 6.58 -27.26 5.36
CA LEU A 36 5.72 -27.08 6.54
C LEU A 36 6.33 -26.95 7.97
N GLN A 37 7.53 -26.38 8.12
CA GLN A 37 8.01 -25.82 9.39
C GLN A 37 8.36 -24.32 9.21
N ILE A 38 7.47 -23.58 8.54
CA ILE A 38 7.61 -22.13 8.45
C ILE A 38 7.44 -21.56 9.85
N SER A 39 8.52 -21.00 10.41
CA SER A 39 8.50 -20.30 11.70
C SER A 39 7.37 -19.27 11.70
N HIS A 40 6.59 -19.22 12.79
CA HIS A 40 5.48 -18.28 12.97
C HIS A 40 5.86 -16.82 12.64
N GLY A 41 7.15 -16.47 12.79
CA GLY A 41 7.69 -15.17 12.40
C GLY A 41 7.61 -14.89 10.90
N HIS A 42 7.89 -15.86 10.03
CA HIS A 42 7.80 -15.68 8.57
C HIS A 42 6.35 -15.51 8.11
N GLN A 43 5.42 -16.26 8.71
CA GLN A 43 4.00 -16.14 8.40
C GLN A 43 3.44 -14.78 8.83
N LEU A 44 3.82 -14.29 10.02
CA LEU A 44 3.45 -12.96 10.48
C LEU A 44 4.09 -11.86 9.62
N LEU A 45 5.36 -12.03 9.25
CA LEU A 45 6.08 -11.09 8.38
C LEU A 45 5.38 -11.01 7.03
N LEU A 46 5.04 -12.14 6.41
CA LEU A 46 4.33 -12.17 5.14
C LEU A 46 2.95 -11.49 5.26
N LEU A 47 2.25 -11.67 6.39
CA LEU A 47 0.94 -11.08 6.70
C LEU A 47 0.99 -9.60 7.15
N THR A 48 2.16 -9.02 7.40
CA THR A 48 2.26 -7.62 7.85
C THR A 48 3.08 -6.77 6.91
N PHE A 49 4.05 -7.36 6.22
CA PHE A 49 5.01 -6.63 5.39
C PHE A 49 4.35 -5.96 4.18
N HIS A 50 3.26 -6.52 3.65
CA HIS A 50 2.47 -5.89 2.58
C HIS A 50 1.79 -4.57 2.97
N PHE A 51 1.82 -4.20 4.25
CA PHE A 51 1.47 -2.84 4.73
C PHE A 51 2.35 -1.76 4.08
N PHE A 52 3.68 -1.96 4.05
CA PHE A 52 4.64 -0.97 3.57
C PHE A 52 4.51 -0.65 2.06
N PRO A 53 4.51 -1.64 1.14
CA PRO A 53 4.36 -1.35 -0.27
C PRO A 53 2.99 -0.75 -0.58
N MET A 54 1.91 -1.16 0.10
CA MET A 54 0.59 -0.56 -0.10
C MET A 54 0.50 0.86 0.45
N PHE A 55 1.10 1.16 1.60
CA PHE A 55 1.19 2.54 2.12
C PHE A 55 1.92 3.46 1.14
N LEU A 56 3.08 3.04 0.63
CA LEU A 56 3.88 3.82 -0.32
C LEU A 56 3.17 4.00 -1.67
N LEU A 57 2.56 2.93 -2.20
CA LEU A 57 1.76 2.97 -3.43
C LEU A 57 0.59 3.93 -3.27
N GLN A 58 -0.14 3.84 -2.16
CA GLN A 58 -1.30 4.69 -1.90
C GLN A 58 -0.88 6.16 -1.75
N LEU A 59 0.23 6.42 -1.06
CA LEU A 59 0.77 7.77 -0.91
C LEU A 59 1.21 8.36 -2.25
N LEU A 60 1.84 7.56 -3.10
CA LEU A 60 2.23 7.94 -4.47
C LEU A 60 0.99 8.24 -5.34
N LEU A 61 -0.04 7.39 -5.29
CA LEU A 61 -1.31 7.61 -5.98
C LEU A 61 -2.02 8.86 -5.47
N CYS A 62 -2.01 9.10 -4.16
CA CYS A 62 -2.56 10.31 -3.56
C CYS A 62 -1.89 11.59 -4.08
N LEU A 63 -0.60 11.53 -4.40
CA LEU A 63 0.18 12.64 -4.94
C LEU A 63 -0.01 12.85 -6.45
N ARG A 64 -0.17 11.78 -7.23
CA ARG A 64 -0.11 11.83 -8.71
C ARG A 64 -1.43 11.56 -9.41
N ALA A 65 -2.25 10.67 -8.87
CA ALA A 65 -3.37 10.08 -9.58
C ALA A 65 -4.72 10.76 -9.27
N LYS A 66 -5.65 10.65 -10.21
CA LYS A 66 -7.05 11.05 -10.02
C LYS A 66 -7.72 10.16 -8.98
N TRP A 67 -8.71 10.68 -8.27
CA TRP A 67 -9.34 10.03 -7.11
C TRP A 67 -9.79 8.57 -7.37
N TYR A 68 -10.32 8.28 -8.56
CA TYR A 68 -10.74 6.93 -8.93
C TYR A 68 -9.56 5.93 -9.03
N MET A 69 -8.42 6.36 -9.57
CA MET A 69 -7.21 5.52 -9.64
C MET A 69 -6.57 5.30 -8.27
N LYS A 70 -6.81 6.20 -7.31
CA LYS A 70 -6.37 6.02 -5.92
C LYS A 70 -7.07 4.85 -5.23
N LEU A 71 -8.26 4.47 -5.68
CA LEU A 71 -9.00 3.35 -5.11
C LEU A 71 -8.88 2.12 -6.00
N LEU A 72 -8.97 2.30 -7.32
CA LEU A 72 -9.02 1.18 -8.25
C LEU A 72 -7.72 0.38 -8.32
N LEU A 73 -6.56 1.05 -8.29
CA LEU A 73 -5.27 0.38 -8.39
C LEU A 73 -4.93 -0.47 -7.14
N PRO A 74 -4.99 0.04 -5.89
CA PRO A 74 -4.76 -0.80 -4.72
C PRO A 74 -5.82 -1.88 -4.58
N LEU A 75 -7.08 -1.60 -4.96
CA LEU A 75 -8.15 -2.58 -4.88
C LEU A 75 -7.95 -3.71 -5.89
N ALA A 76 -7.60 -3.40 -7.13
CA ALA A 76 -7.30 -4.42 -8.15
C ALA A 76 -6.08 -5.27 -7.73
N LEU A 77 -5.03 -4.64 -7.20
CA LEU A 77 -3.83 -5.34 -6.75
C LEU A 77 -4.12 -6.30 -5.57
N LEU A 78 -5.16 -6.01 -4.78
CA LEU A 78 -5.60 -6.84 -3.66
C LEU A 78 -6.67 -7.89 -4.06
N ALA A 79 -7.54 -7.54 -5.01
CA ALA A 79 -8.62 -8.39 -5.47
C ALA A 79 -8.12 -9.54 -6.35
N ILE A 80 -7.14 -9.29 -7.24
CA ILE A 80 -6.61 -10.33 -8.15
C ILE A 80 -6.04 -11.54 -7.37
N PRO A 81 -5.07 -11.39 -6.46
CA PRO A 81 -4.53 -12.52 -5.70
C PRO A 81 -5.57 -13.13 -4.75
N GLY A 82 -6.45 -12.31 -4.18
CA GLY A 82 -7.59 -12.78 -3.36
C GLY A 82 -8.55 -13.68 -4.11
N PHE A 83 -8.90 -13.29 -5.32
CA PHE A 83 -9.79 -14.05 -6.19
C PHE A 83 -9.17 -15.37 -6.60
N ILE A 84 -7.88 -15.38 -7.00
CA ILE A 84 -7.15 -16.62 -7.31
C ILE A 84 -7.13 -17.55 -6.09
N PHE A 85 -6.88 -17.02 -4.90
CA PHE A 85 -6.88 -17.79 -3.66
C PHE A 85 -8.26 -18.41 -3.36
N LEU A 86 -9.35 -17.64 -3.50
CA LEU A 86 -10.71 -18.14 -3.29
C LEU A 86 -11.11 -19.22 -4.30
N GLN A 87 -10.64 -19.12 -5.55
CA GLN A 87 -10.85 -20.16 -6.57
C GLN A 87 -10.14 -21.46 -6.19
N ILE A 88 -8.91 -21.38 -5.69
CA ILE A 88 -8.16 -22.57 -5.22
C ILE A 88 -8.80 -23.15 -3.95
N ALA A 89 -9.33 -22.30 -3.08
CA ALA A 89 -9.98 -22.69 -1.84
C ALA A 89 -11.44 -23.15 -2.01
N ASP A 90 -11.91 -23.34 -3.24
CA ASP A 90 -13.29 -23.75 -3.59
C ASP A 90 -14.36 -22.89 -2.89
N TRP A 91 -14.10 -21.59 -2.79
CA TRP A 91 -14.99 -20.62 -2.14
C TRP A 91 -15.35 -20.95 -0.68
N ALA A 92 -14.55 -21.78 -0.01
CA ALA A 92 -14.78 -22.17 1.38
C ALA A 92 -14.84 -20.96 2.31
N ALA A 93 -15.70 -21.02 3.33
CA ALA A 93 -15.85 -19.96 4.33
C ALA A 93 -14.51 -19.61 5.01
N MET A 94 -13.65 -20.60 5.25
CA MET A 94 -12.29 -20.41 5.76
C MET A 94 -11.42 -19.57 4.79
N GLY A 95 -11.56 -19.76 3.48
CA GLY A 95 -10.83 -18.98 2.47
C GLY A 95 -11.19 -17.49 2.52
N TRP A 96 -12.47 -17.18 2.74
CA TRP A 96 -12.92 -15.81 2.96
C TRP A 96 -12.32 -15.19 4.23
N VAL A 97 -12.26 -15.94 5.33
CA VAL A 97 -11.69 -15.45 6.59
C VAL A 97 -10.21 -15.11 6.41
N PHE A 98 -9.43 -16.01 5.81
CA PHE A 98 -8.02 -15.75 5.53
C PHE A 98 -7.83 -14.57 4.59
N TYR A 99 -8.67 -14.43 3.57
CA TYR A 99 -8.63 -13.29 2.67
C TYR A 99 -8.91 -11.97 3.39
N LEU A 100 -9.94 -11.92 4.24
CA LEU A 100 -10.28 -10.72 5.01
C LEU A 100 -9.15 -10.32 5.96
N ILE A 101 -8.56 -11.30 6.67
CA ILE A 101 -7.42 -11.07 7.56
C ILE A 101 -6.23 -10.51 6.77
N TRP A 102 -5.94 -11.10 5.61
CA TRP A 102 -4.88 -10.66 4.71
C TRP A 102 -5.10 -9.22 4.21
N CYS A 103 -6.36 -8.80 4.04
CA CYS A 103 -6.73 -7.45 3.60
C CYS A 103 -6.57 -6.37 4.68
N ILE A 104 -6.45 -6.70 5.97
CA ILE A 104 -6.37 -5.71 7.06
C ILE A 104 -5.11 -4.83 6.95
N ALA A 105 -3.95 -5.45 6.71
CA ALA A 105 -2.68 -4.75 6.58
C ALA A 105 -2.65 -3.75 5.39
N PRO A 106 -3.05 -4.13 4.16
CA PRO A 106 -3.07 -3.20 3.04
C PRO A 106 -4.14 -2.11 3.19
N VAL A 107 -5.31 -2.41 3.77
CA VAL A 107 -6.35 -1.40 4.05
C VAL A 107 -5.88 -0.39 5.10
N SER A 108 -5.21 -0.84 6.16
CA SER A 108 -4.65 0.07 7.17
C SER A 108 -3.52 0.93 6.61
N GLY A 109 -2.64 0.35 5.78
CA GLY A 109 -1.63 1.11 5.03
C GLY A 109 -2.27 2.17 4.11
N ALA A 110 -3.34 1.82 3.40
CA ALA A 110 -4.04 2.78 2.56
C ALA A 110 -4.71 3.90 3.38
N ALA A 111 -5.38 3.57 4.49
CA ALA A 111 -6.01 4.54 5.38
C ALA A 111 -5.00 5.55 5.95
N LEU A 112 -3.81 5.08 6.36
CA LEU A 112 -2.74 5.96 6.84
C LEU A 112 -2.23 6.90 5.73
N ALA A 113 -2.08 6.41 4.50
CA ALA A 113 -1.66 7.25 3.38
C ALA A 113 -2.68 8.36 3.07
N TRP A 114 -3.98 8.06 3.18
CA TRP A 114 -5.04 9.06 3.09
C TRP A 114 -4.96 10.09 4.23
N GLY A 115 -4.70 9.65 5.46
CA GLY A 115 -4.49 10.53 6.61
C GLY A 115 -3.33 11.50 6.40
N VAL A 116 -2.16 10.98 6.00
CA VAL A 116 -0.98 11.80 5.69
C VAL A 116 -1.27 12.79 4.57
N TRP A 117 -1.94 12.34 3.51
CA TRP A 117 -2.32 13.23 2.41
C TRP A 117 -3.29 14.33 2.86
N GLY A 118 -4.28 14.02 3.69
CA GLY A 118 -5.20 14.98 4.28
C GLY A 118 -4.47 16.07 5.07
N ILE A 119 -3.54 15.67 5.95
CA ILE A 119 -2.69 16.59 6.72
C ILE A 119 -1.88 17.49 5.78
N LEU A 120 -1.26 16.93 4.74
CA LEU A 120 -0.50 17.70 3.76
C LEU A 120 -1.35 18.73 3.03
N GLN A 121 -2.62 18.43 2.74
CA GLN A 121 -3.54 19.39 2.11
C GLN A 121 -3.91 20.53 3.08
N ILE A 122 -4.14 20.22 4.35
CA ILE A 122 -4.40 21.23 5.39
C ILE A 122 -3.21 22.17 5.53
N ILE A 123 -1.98 21.64 5.64
CA ILE A 123 -0.75 22.44 5.73
C ILE A 123 -0.59 23.35 4.50
N LYS A 124 -0.85 22.82 3.30
CA LYS A 124 -0.80 23.61 2.05
C LYS A 124 -1.84 24.73 2.06
N LYS A 125 -3.06 24.46 2.52
CA LYS A 125 -4.12 25.45 2.64
C LYS A 125 -3.72 26.57 3.59
N CYS A 126 -3.32 26.23 4.83
CA CYS A 126 -2.84 27.21 5.81
C CYS A 126 -1.68 28.06 5.29
N ARG A 127 -0.72 27.45 4.59
CA ARG A 127 0.41 28.17 3.97
C ARG A 127 -0.05 29.16 2.90
N ASN A 128 -1.02 28.78 2.09
CA ASN A 128 -1.57 29.66 1.04
C ASN A 128 -2.35 30.82 1.64
N ASP A 129 -3.14 30.57 2.70
CA ASP A 129 -3.89 31.61 3.41
C ASP A 129 -2.94 32.64 4.06
N GLN A 130 -1.86 32.16 4.69
CA GLN A 130 -0.80 33.01 5.25
C GLN A 130 -0.06 33.83 4.19
N LYS A 131 0.15 33.28 2.99
CA LYS A 131 0.77 34.01 1.88
C LYS A 131 -0.16 35.11 1.36
N LYS A 132 -1.46 34.85 1.29
CA LYS A 132 -2.47 35.82 0.85
C LYS A 132 -2.58 37.01 1.83
N SER A 133 -2.52 36.74 3.13
CA SER A 133 -2.54 37.77 4.18
C SER A 133 -1.30 38.66 4.25
N ARG A 134 -0.18 38.29 3.59
CA ARG A 134 1.06 39.08 3.52
C ARG A 134 1.16 39.98 2.29
N ILE A 135 0.21 39.86 1.35
CA ILE A 135 0.19 40.62 0.08
C ILE A 135 -0.81 41.79 0.16
N PHE A 136 -1.71 41.77 1.14
CA PHE A 136 -2.56 42.88 1.55
C PHE A 136 -1.94 43.55 2.78
#